data_AF-A0A2V7YUL1-F1
#
_entry.id   AF-A0A2V7YUL1-F1
#
_cell.length_a   1.000
_cell.length_b   1.000
_cell.length_c   1.000
_cell.angle_alpha   90.00
_cell.angle_beta   90.00
_cell.angle_gamma   90.00
#
_symmetry.space_group_name_H-M   'P 1'
#
loop_
_entity.id
_entity.type
_entity.pdbx_description
1 polymer ?
#
loop_
_entity_poly.entity_id
_entity_poly.type
_entity_poly.pdbx_seq_one_letter_code
_entity_poly.pdbx_strand_id
1 'polypeptide(L)'
;MTEDKFWDRLRSDAAQLRYTPHDDVLWTRLTAGIRDRMHSEASVAQMLARWFRPIMASFAMLALVAALSVTWIERHEAASSVETIASNSVEITLDGDTYSLAE
;
A
#
# COMPACT_ATOMS: atom_id res chain seq x y z
N MET A 1 -32.89 51.97 6.34
CA MET A 1 -31.42 51.72 6.28
C MET A 1 -30.87 52.58 5.17
N THR A 2 -29.83 53.39 5.41
CA THR A 2 -29.19 54.21 4.37
C THR A 2 -28.32 53.34 3.46
N GLU A 3 -28.22 53.71 2.19
CA GLU A 3 -27.53 52.93 1.15
C GLU A 3 -26.04 52.69 1.47
N ASP A 4 -25.39 53.65 2.13
CA ASP A 4 -24.00 53.52 2.58
C ASP A 4 -23.80 52.33 3.54
N LYS A 5 -24.77 52.10 4.44
CA LYS A 5 -24.72 50.97 5.38
C LYS A 5 -24.96 49.62 4.70
N PHE A 6 -25.63 49.61 3.56
CA PHE A 6 -25.84 48.40 2.76
C PHE A 6 -24.53 48.00 2.08
N TRP A 7 -23.85 48.94 1.42
CA TRP A 7 -22.59 48.68 0.74
C TRP A 7 -21.47 48.27 1.70
N ASP A 8 -21.41 48.86 2.89
CA ASP A 8 -20.42 48.45 3.90
C ASP A 8 -20.68 47.05 4.45
N ARG A 9 -21.95 46.66 4.65
CA ARG A 9 -22.29 45.28 5.00
C ARG A 9 -21.93 44.30 3.89
N LEU A 10 -22.27 44.63 2.65
CA LEU A 10 -21.97 43.77 1.50
C LEU A 10 -20.45 43.58 1.35
N ARG A 11 -19.66 44.63 1.54
CA ARG A 11 -18.20 44.55 1.50
C ARG A 11 -17.62 43.73 2.65
N SER A 12 -18.20 43.84 3.84
CA SER A 12 -17.81 43.04 5.00
C SER A 12 -18.14 41.55 4.84
N ASP A 13 -19.30 41.22 4.26
CA ASP A 13 -19.69 39.83 3.98
C ASP A 13 -18.82 39.24 2.86
N ALA A 14 -18.59 40.00 1.79
CA ALA A 14 -17.74 39.57 0.69
C ALA A 14 -16.26 39.41 1.10
N ALA A 15 -15.82 40.05 2.19
CA ALA A 15 -14.47 39.88 2.71
C ALA A 15 -14.22 38.46 3.21
N GLN A 16 -15.24 37.74 3.71
CA GLN A 16 -15.11 36.34 4.11
C GLN A 16 -14.97 35.38 2.92
N LEU A 17 -15.42 35.81 1.74
CA LEU A 17 -15.28 35.05 0.49
C LEU A 17 -13.92 35.29 -0.19
N ARG A 18 -13.15 36.30 0.24
CA ARG A 18 -11.79 36.50 -0.25
C ARG A 18 -10.89 35.42 0.34
N TYR A 19 -10.60 34.42 -0.47
CA TYR A 19 -9.51 33.48 -0.21
C TYR A 19 -8.21 34.27 -0.11
N THR A 20 -7.79 34.52 1.13
CA THR A 20 -6.52 35.17 1.43
C THR A 20 -5.60 34.02 1.82
N PRO A 21 -4.68 33.59 0.93
CA PRO A 21 -3.77 32.51 1.27
C PRO A 21 -2.98 32.96 2.51
N HIS A 22 -3.27 32.38 3.67
CA HIS A 22 -2.58 32.71 4.92
C HIS A 22 -1.11 32.27 4.89
N ASP A 23 -0.74 31.50 3.87
CA ASP A 23 0.53 30.80 3.81
C ASP A 23 1.15 30.95 2.42
N ASP A 24 1.70 32.15 2.17
CA ASP A 24 2.40 32.49 0.93
C ASP A 24 3.53 31.49 0.62
N VAL A 25 4.13 30.89 1.64
CA VAL A 25 5.17 29.86 1.52
C VAL A 25 4.59 28.55 0.95
N LEU A 26 3.41 28.13 1.41
CA LEU A 26 2.76 26.94 0.84
C LEU A 26 2.33 27.20 -0.60
N TRP A 27 1.80 28.39 -0.88
CA TRP A 27 1.35 28.74 -2.22
C TRP A 27 2.50 28.86 -3.23
N THR A 28 3.61 29.48 -2.84
CA THR A 28 4.83 29.56 -3.67
C THR A 28 5.45 28.18 -3.91
N ARG A 29 5.47 27.30 -2.92
CA ARG A 29 5.92 25.91 -3.10
C ARG A 29 5.01 25.11 -4.04
N LEU A 30 3.70 25.28 -3.90
CA LEU A 30 2.72 24.59 -4.73
C LEU A 30 2.82 25.05 -6.19
N THR A 31 2.90 26.36 -6.41
CA THR A 31 3.07 26.96 -7.75
C THR A 31 4.42 26.59 -8.38
N ALA A 32 5.50 26.54 -7.60
CA ALA A 32 6.81 26.07 -8.07
C ALA A 32 6.77 24.59 -8.49
N GLY A 33 6.17 23.72 -7.66
CA GLY A 33 6.05 22.29 -7.98
C GLY A 33 5.13 22.01 -9.17
N ILE A 34 4.08 22.82 -9.35
CA ILE A 34 3.20 22.74 -10.52
C ILE A 34 3.94 23.23 -11.78
N ARG A 35 4.71 24.32 -11.68
CA ARG A 35 5.48 24.86 -12.80
C ARG A 35 6.56 23.90 -13.27
N ASP A 36 7.27 23.27 -12.33
CA ASP A 36 8.29 22.26 -12.61
C ASP A 36 7.70 21.03 -13.31
N ARG A 37 6.54 20.55 -12.85
CA ARG A 37 5.81 19.45 -13.51
C ARG A 37 5.27 19.79 -14.89
N MET A 38 4.96 21.07 -15.16
CA MET A 38 4.53 21.52 -16.49
C MET A 38 5.71 21.77 -17.44
N HIS A 39 6.88 22.13 -16.93
CA HIS A 39 8.09 22.35 -17.75
C HIS A 39 8.91 21.07 -17.96
N SER A 40 8.66 20.03 -17.17
CA SER A 40 9.18 18.70 -17.45
C SER A 40 8.42 18.14 -18.65
N GLU A 41 8.96 18.37 -19.85
CA GLU A 41 8.53 17.68 -21.06
C GLU A 41 8.62 16.18 -20.79
N ALA A 42 7.46 15.56 -20.58
CA ALA A 42 7.39 14.13 -20.33
C ALA A 42 7.95 13.42 -21.56
N SER A 43 9.18 12.93 -21.43
CA SER A 43 9.84 12.14 -22.46
C SER A 43 8.94 10.96 -22.83
N VAL A 44 8.89 10.61 -24.12
CA VAL A 44 8.13 9.47 -24.63
C VAL A 44 8.42 8.19 -23.83
N ALA A 45 9.65 8.05 -23.33
CA ALA A 45 10.05 6.95 -22.45
C ALA A 45 9.31 6.93 -21.10
N GLN A 46 9.09 8.09 -20.47
CA GLN A 46 8.30 8.20 -19.23
C GLN A 46 6.82 7.89 -19.47
N MET A 47 6.28 8.27 -20.63
CA MET A 47 4.90 7.96 -21.00
C MET A 47 4.70 6.44 -21.21
N LEU A 48 5.64 5.79 -21.89
CA LEU A 48 5.66 4.33 -22.04
C LEU A 48 5.79 3.62 -20.67
N ALA A 49 6.73 4.06 -19.84
CA ALA A 49 6.94 3.49 -18.51
C ALA A 49 5.68 3.58 -17.62
N ARG A 50 4.91 4.66 -17.76
CA ARG A 50 3.65 4.86 -17.04
C ARG A 50 2.54 3.93 -17.53
N TRP A 51 2.60 3.53 -18.80
CA TRP A 51 1.69 2.56 -19.43
C TRP A 51 1.98 1.11 -19.02
N PHE A 52 3.27 0.77 -18.81
CA PHE A 52 3.66 -0.55 -18.30
C PHE A 52 3.42 -0.74 -16.80
N ARG A 53 3.30 0.37 -16.06
CA ARG A 53 3.10 0.38 -14.61
C ARG A 53 1.89 -0.46 -14.13
N PRO A 54 0.68 -0.39 -14.73
CA PRO A 54 -0.43 -1.27 -14.36
C PRO A 54 -0.16 -2.75 -14.69
N ILE A 55 0.54 -3.04 -15.78
CA ILE A 55 0.87 -4.43 -16.17
C ILE A 55 1.82 -5.05 -15.14
N MET A 56 2.89 -4.33 -14.77
CA MET A 56 3.83 -4.77 -13.74
C MET A 56 3.17 -4.91 -12.37
N ALA A 57 2.20 -4.05 -12.04
CA ALA A 57 1.44 -4.18 -10.79
C ALA A 57 0.62 -5.49 -10.74
N SER A 58 -0.01 -5.89 -11.84
CA SER A 58 -0.73 -7.16 -11.94
C SER A 58 0.22 -8.36 -11.79
N PHE A 59 1.38 -8.34 -12.45
CA PHE A 59 2.38 -9.40 -12.29
C PHE A 59 2.93 -9.48 -10.86
N ALA A 60 3.16 -8.35 -10.21
CA ALA A 60 3.59 -8.33 -8.81
C ALA A 60 2.53 -8.92 -7.86
N MET A 61 1.25 -8.60 -8.09
CA MET A 61 0.13 -9.20 -7.36
C MET A 61 0.07 -10.73 -7.57
N LEU A 62 0.17 -11.19 -8.82
CA LEU A 62 0.18 -12.62 -9.13
C LEU A 62 1.37 -13.33 -8.49
N ALA A 63 2.56 -12.72 -8.53
CA ALA A 63 3.76 -13.26 -7.87
C ALA A 63 3.59 -13.35 -6.35
N LEU A 64 2.99 -12.35 -5.72
CA LEU A 64 2.68 -12.35 -4.30
C LEU A 64 1.69 -13.46 -3.93
N VAL A 65 0.61 -13.62 -4.71
CA VAL A 65 -0.37 -14.69 -4.50
C VAL A 65 0.30 -16.05 -4.65
N ALA A 66 1.11 -16.25 -5.68
CA ALA A 66 1.82 -17.51 -5.88
C ALA A 66 2.78 -17.83 -4.73
N ALA A 67 3.55 -16.84 -4.25
CA ALA A 67 4.45 -17.02 -3.12
C ALA A 67 3.68 -17.35 -1.82
N LEU A 68 2.57 -16.65 -1.57
CA LEU A 68 1.69 -16.93 -0.44
C LEU A 68 1.06 -18.33 -0.52
N SER A 69 0.66 -18.77 -1.71
CA SER A 69 0.15 -20.13 -1.90
C SER A 69 1.20 -21.20 -1.60
N VAL A 70 2.43 -21.05 -2.12
CA VAL A 70 3.51 -22.02 -1.87
C VAL A 70 3.84 -22.09 -0.38
N THR A 71 4.05 -20.95 0.26
CA THR A 71 4.35 -20.90 1.70
C THR A 71 3.20 -21.45 2.57
N TRP A 72 1.95 -21.28 2.13
CA TRP A 72 0.80 -21.87 2.81
C TRP A 72 0.77 -23.40 2.68
N ILE A 73 1.03 -23.93 1.47
CA ILE A 73 1.13 -25.38 1.23
C ILE A 73 2.25 -25.99 2.08
N GLU A 74 3.45 -25.42 2.07
CA GLU A 74 4.59 -25.92 2.85
C GLU A 74 4.28 -25.96 4.35
N ARG A 75 3.59 -24.94 4.86
CA ARG A 75 3.19 -24.90 6.27
C ARG A 75 2.17 -25.97 6.64
N HIS A 76 1.22 -26.29 5.76
CA HIS A 76 0.25 -27.35 6.02
C HIS A 76 0.84 -28.74 5.87
N GLU A 77 1.76 -28.97 4.95
CA GLU A 77 2.48 -30.26 4.85
C GLU A 77 3.43 -30.49 6.04
N ALA A 78 4.12 -29.45 6.52
CA ALA A 78 4.92 -29.54 7.73
C ALA A 78 4.06 -29.81 8.98
N ALA A 79 2.87 -29.19 9.09
CA ALA A 79 1.96 -29.43 10.20
C ALA A 79 1.36 -30.85 10.15
N SER A 80 0.94 -31.32 8.97
CA SER A 80 0.35 -32.66 8.82
C SER A 80 1.37 -33.77 9.02
N SER A 81 2.63 -33.59 8.60
CA SER A 81 3.71 -34.56 8.84
C SER A 81 4.08 -34.64 10.33
N VAL A 82 4.16 -33.52 11.04
CA VAL A 82 4.40 -33.51 12.50
C VAL A 82 3.23 -34.16 13.26
N GLU A 83 1.99 -33.89 12.86
CA GLU A 83 0.80 -34.52 13.47
C GLU A 83 0.71 -36.02 13.13
N THR A 84 1.18 -36.43 11.96
CA THR A 84 1.29 -37.85 11.56
C THR A 84 2.39 -38.59 12.35
N ILE A 85 3.50 -37.92 12.67
CA ILE A 85 4.58 -38.47 13.51
C ILE A 85 4.15 -38.52 14.98
N ALA A 86 3.42 -37.52 15.46
CA ALA A 86 2.86 -37.52 16.82
C ALA A 86 1.74 -38.55 17.01
N SER A 87 0.97 -38.85 15.96
CA SER A 87 -0.12 -39.83 16.01
C SER A 87 0.31 -41.28 15.72
N ASN A 88 1.47 -41.51 15.10
CA ASN A 88 2.03 -42.84 14.90
C ASN A 88 3.27 -43.02 15.80
N SER A 89 3.12 -43.77 16.90
CA SER A 89 4.25 -44.16 17.74
C SER A 89 5.25 -44.96 16.92
N VAL A 90 6.43 -44.38 16.67
CA VAL A 90 7.52 -45.08 16.00
C VAL A 90 8.12 -46.06 17.00
N GLU A 91 7.83 -47.35 16.83
CA GLU A 91 8.45 -48.43 17.59
C GLU A 91 9.80 -48.77 16.97
N ILE A 92 10.87 -48.61 17.76
CA ILE A 92 12.23 -48.97 17.34
C ILE A 92 12.61 -50.21 18.14
N THR A 93 12.82 -51.33 17.46
CA THR A 93 13.29 -52.59 18.07
C THR A 93 14.80 -52.72 17.88
N LEU A 94 15.55 -52.77 18.99
CA LEU A 94 16.99 -53.02 18.97
C LEU A 94 17.31 -54.14 19.96
N ASP A 95 17.97 -55.20 19.48
CA ASP A 95 18.43 -56.33 20.30
C ASP A 95 17.33 -57.03 21.13
N GLY A 96 16.11 -57.12 20.58
CA GLY A 96 14.98 -57.77 21.25
C GLY A 96 14.23 -56.89 22.26
N ASP A 97 14.74 -55.69 22.55
CA ASP A 97 14.05 -54.70 23.36
C ASP A 97 13.31 -53.71 22.46
N THR A 98 12.03 -53.46 22.76
CA THR A 98 11.19 -52.51 22.04
C THR A 98 11.14 -51.20 22.82
N TYR A 99 11.53 -50.11 22.17
CA TYR A 99 11.44 -48.78 22.74
C TYR A 99 10.40 -47.96 21.96
N SER A 100 9.39 -47.46 22.67
CA SER A 100 8.43 -46.51 22.13
C SER A 100 8.83 -45.09 22.54
N LEU A 101 9.03 -44.22 21.57
CA LEU A 101 9.15 -42.79 21.80
C LEU A 101 7.74 -42.20 21.68
N ALA A 102 6.98 -42.32 22.76
CA ALA A 102 5.80 -41.51 22.99
C ALA A 102 6.07 -40.68 24.25
N GLU A 103 5.80 -39.38 24.19
CA GLU A 103 5.73 -38.53 25.38
C GLU A 103 4.48 -38.88 26.21
#